data_AF-A0A957KUC4-F1
#
_entry.id   AF-A0A957KUC4-F1
#
_cell.length_a   1.000
_cell.length_b   1.000
_cell.length_c   1.000
_cell.angle_alpha   90.00
_cell.angle_beta   90.00
_cell.angle_gamma   90.00
#
_symmetry.space_group_name_H-M   'P 1'
#
loop_
_entity.id
_entity.type
_entity.pdbx_description
1 polymer ?
#
loop_
_entity_poly.entity_id
_entity_poly.type
_entity_poly.pdbx_seq_one_letter_code
_entity_poly.pdbx_strand_id
1 'polypeptide(L)'
;QVTWTGYGTFPSLNPGQTYNAQVNATITTFVNELHELRAFNDGQNNSFQYMLQPGSCPGGSPPPPPPPSDKTKRFGEAECRVTPKAGASMYDQPHGNRIGKFDGSRLDVYEAKRINGKVFYEVFVPTGTGAPAPVWVKEQDVSSIKNACRF
;
A
#
# COMPACT_ATOMS: atom_id res chain seq x y z
N GLN A 1 12.05 -5.32 -7.86
CA GLN A 1 12.38 -5.75 -9.24
C GLN A 1 11.12 -5.55 -10.08
N VAL A 2 11.22 -4.90 -11.25
CA VAL A 2 10.10 -4.81 -12.20
C VAL A 2 10.25 -5.98 -13.17
N THR A 3 9.28 -6.89 -13.20
CA THR A 3 9.35 -8.12 -14.00
C THR A 3 8.68 -7.97 -15.36
N TRP A 4 7.90 -6.91 -15.58
CA TRP A 4 7.21 -6.67 -16.85
C TRP A 4 6.84 -5.18 -17.03
N THR A 5 6.83 -4.72 -18.28
CA THR A 5 6.27 -3.41 -18.68
C THR A 5 5.67 -3.56 -20.07
N GLY A 6 4.45 -3.04 -20.26
CA GLY A 6 3.76 -3.01 -21.54
C GLY A 6 3.17 -1.63 -21.79
N TYR A 7 3.05 -1.27 -23.07
CA TYR A 7 2.48 -0.01 -23.52
C TYR A 7 1.36 -0.30 -24.51
N GLY A 8 0.32 0.51 -24.48
CA GLY A 8 -0.76 0.49 -25.46
C GLY A 8 -1.04 1.90 -25.94
N THR A 9 -1.47 2.01 -27.20
CA THR A 9 -1.98 3.27 -27.76
C THR A 9 -3.49 3.16 -27.90
N PHE A 10 -4.22 4.22 -27.55
CA PHE A 10 -5.64 4.32 -27.81
C PHE A 10 -5.90 5.37 -28.91
N PRO A 11 -6.97 5.21 -29.71
CA PRO A 11 -7.32 6.19 -30.72
C PRO A 11 -7.80 7.50 -30.09
N SER A 12 -7.74 8.59 -30.84
CA SER A 12 -8.34 9.86 -30.42
C SER A 12 -9.84 9.68 -30.21
N LEU A 13 -10.32 10.04 -29.02
CA LEU A 13 -11.74 9.96 -28.66
C LEU A 13 -12.41 11.32 -28.85
N ASN A 14 -13.61 11.32 -29.42
CA ASN A 14 -14.45 12.51 -29.38
C ASN A 14 -14.97 12.76 -27.96
N PRO A 15 -15.33 14.01 -27.60
CA PRO A 15 -15.90 14.31 -26.29
C PRO A 15 -17.10 13.40 -25.96
N GLY A 16 -17.06 12.75 -24.80
CA GLY A 16 -18.09 11.82 -24.34
C GLY A 16 -17.95 10.37 -24.82
N GLN A 17 -16.95 10.05 -25.65
CA GLN A 17 -16.64 8.66 -26.00
C GLN A 17 -15.74 8.01 -24.96
N THR A 18 -15.93 6.70 -24.76
CA THR A 18 -15.08 5.85 -23.92
C THR A 18 -14.36 4.81 -24.79
N TYR A 19 -13.11 4.52 -24.45
CA TYR A 19 -12.32 3.45 -25.05
C TYR A 19 -11.78 2.53 -23.96
N ASN A 20 -12.02 1.23 -24.09
CA ASN A 20 -11.41 0.23 -23.22
C ASN A 20 -10.07 -0.21 -23.83
N ALA A 21 -8.97 0.28 -23.28
CA ALA A 21 -7.64 -0.22 -23.62
C ALA A 21 -7.34 -1.49 -22.79
N GLN A 22 -7.11 -2.61 -23.47
CA GLN A 22 -6.67 -3.85 -22.85
C GLN A 22 -5.20 -4.10 -23.19
N VAL A 23 -4.35 -4.18 -22.18
CA VAL A 23 -2.95 -4.62 -22.33
C VAL A 23 -2.83 -6.00 -21.71
N ASN A 24 -2.65 -7.02 -22.56
CA ASN A 24 -2.44 -8.38 -22.08
C ASN A 24 -0.99 -8.54 -21.61
N ALA A 25 -0.82 -9.03 -20.39
CA ALA A 25 0.48 -9.29 -19.79
C ALA A 25 0.60 -10.76 -19.41
N THR A 26 1.72 -11.38 -19.76
CA THR A 26 2.14 -12.65 -19.17
C THR A 26 3.35 -12.37 -18.30
N ILE A 27 3.20 -12.59 -17.00
CA ILE A 27 4.20 -12.21 -16.00
C ILE A 27 4.57 -13.45 -15.21
N THR A 28 5.86 -13.77 -15.15
CA THR A 28 6.38 -14.75 -14.18
C THR A 28 6.59 -14.05 -12.85
N THR A 29 5.97 -14.56 -11.80
CA THR A 29 6.10 -13.99 -10.45
C THR A 29 6.03 -15.07 -9.38
N PHE A 30 6.39 -14.73 -8.14
CA PHE A 30 6.38 -15.65 -7.02
C PHE A 30 4.95 -15.92 -6.53
N VAL A 31 4.65 -17.18 -6.23
CA VAL A 31 3.38 -17.58 -5.62
C VAL A 31 3.30 -17.13 -4.16
N ASN A 32 2.10 -16.87 -3.67
CA ASN A 32 1.78 -16.38 -2.34
C ASN A 32 2.35 -15.00 -1.97
N GLU A 33 3.18 -14.38 -2.80
CA GLU A 33 3.67 -13.02 -2.55
C GLU A 33 2.68 -11.95 -3.00
N LEU A 34 2.65 -10.81 -2.29
CA LEU A 34 1.85 -9.66 -2.69
C LEU A 34 2.54 -8.92 -3.84
N HIS A 35 1.87 -8.90 -4.98
CA HIS A 35 2.29 -8.20 -6.19
C HIS A 35 1.45 -6.95 -6.40
N GLU A 36 2.01 -5.99 -7.13
CA GLU A 36 1.35 -4.74 -7.46
C GLU A 36 1.44 -4.48 -8.97
N LEU A 37 0.28 -4.38 -9.62
CA LEU A 37 0.17 -3.84 -10.97
C LEU A 37 -0.03 -2.33 -10.88
N ARG A 38 0.77 -1.59 -11.63
CA ARG A 38 0.66 -0.13 -11.73
C ARG A 38 0.36 0.24 -13.17
N ALA A 39 -0.70 0.99 -13.37
CA ALA A 39 -1.10 1.55 -14.65
C ALA A 39 -1.03 3.08 -14.58
N PHE A 40 -0.47 3.68 -15.63
CA PHE A 40 -0.31 5.12 -15.78
C PHE A 40 -1.07 5.52 -17.05
N ASN A 41 -2.07 6.38 -16.94
CA ASN A 41 -2.85 6.87 -18.09
C ASN A 41 -3.11 8.38 -17.94
N ASP A 42 -2.57 9.20 -18.84
CA ASP A 42 -2.74 10.67 -18.85
C ASP A 42 -2.62 11.33 -17.46
N GLY A 43 -1.58 10.96 -16.73
CA GLY A 43 -1.28 11.49 -15.39
C GLY A 43 -2.09 10.86 -14.24
N GLN A 44 -3.02 9.96 -14.53
CA GLN A 44 -3.73 9.16 -13.52
C GLN A 44 -2.95 7.86 -13.24
N ASN A 45 -2.69 7.62 -11.95
CA ASN A 45 -2.02 6.41 -11.48
C ASN A 45 -3.06 5.47 -10.87
N ASN A 46 -3.13 4.25 -11.39
CA ASN A 46 -3.96 3.19 -10.83
C ASN A 46 -3.06 2.06 -10.33
N SER A 47 -3.33 1.57 -9.13
CA SER A 47 -2.59 0.45 -8.54
C SER A 47 -3.56 -0.66 -8.15
N PHE A 48 -3.24 -1.91 -8.52
CA PHE A 48 -3.99 -3.09 -8.12
C PHE A 48 -3.05 -4.10 -7.47
N GLN A 49 -3.37 -4.52 -6.26
CA GLN A 49 -2.58 -5.51 -5.53
C GLN A 49 -3.23 -6.90 -5.64
N TYR A 50 -2.41 -7.92 -5.87
CA TYR A 50 -2.88 -9.30 -6.01
C TYR A 50 -1.86 -10.30 -5.49
N MET A 51 -2.33 -11.48 -5.10
CA MET A 51 -1.50 -12.60 -4.67
C MET A 51 -1.79 -13.80 -5.57
N LEU A 52 -0.76 -14.35 -6.22
CA LEU A 52 -0.94 -15.55 -7.03
C LEU A 52 -1.05 -16.78 -6.14
N GLN A 53 -2.15 -17.52 -6.29
CA GLN A 53 -2.27 -18.83 -5.69
C GLN A 53 -1.36 -19.82 -6.42
N PRO A 54 -0.71 -20.75 -5.70
CA PRO A 54 0.09 -21.80 -6.33
C PRO A 54 -0.80 -22.66 -7.24
N GLY A 55 -0.41 -22.76 -8.51
CA GLY A 55 -0.96 -23.77 -9.40
C GLY A 55 -0.47 -25.16 -9.01
N SER A 56 -1.28 -26.18 -9.27
CA SER A 56 -0.93 -27.60 -9.03
C SER A 56 0.10 -28.10 -10.05
N CYS A 57 1.35 -27.66 -9.97
CA CYS A 57 2.42 -28.18 -10.82
C CYS A 57 2.96 -29.52 -10.25
N PRO A 58 2.92 -30.63 -11.02
CA PRO A 58 3.48 -31.91 -10.58
C PRO A 58 5.01 -31.85 -10.76
N GLY A 59 5.73 -31.50 -9.70
CA GLY A 59 7.19 -31.48 -9.69
C GLY A 59 7.74 -30.42 -8.75
N GLY A 60 8.14 -30.86 -7.56
CA GLY A 60 8.52 -30.00 -6.44
C GLY A 60 9.69 -29.07 -6.73
N SER A 61 9.43 -27.77 -6.60
CA SER A 61 10.39 -26.88 -5.96
C SER A 61 10.14 -26.94 -4.45
N PRO A 62 11.17 -26.87 -3.58
CA PRO A 62 10.95 -26.63 -2.16
C PRO A 62 10.06 -25.38 -2.03
N PRO A 63 9.08 -25.37 -1.12
CA PRO A 63 8.21 -24.20 -0.99
C PRO A 63 9.09 -22.97 -0.78
N PRO A 64 8.93 -21.89 -1.59
CA PRO A 64 9.62 -20.65 -1.31
C PRO A 64 9.30 -20.24 0.14
N PRO A 65 10.24 -19.58 0.84
CA PRO A 65 9.98 -19.09 2.20
C PRO A 65 8.64 -18.37 2.19
N PRO A 66 7.79 -18.58 3.22
CA PRO A 66 6.47 -17.98 3.23
C PRO A 66 6.65 -16.46 3.01
N PRO A 67 5.89 -15.88 2.07
CA PRO A 67 5.81 -14.44 1.89
C PRO A 67 5.69 -13.78 3.25
N PRO A 68 6.24 -12.57 3.46
CA PRO A 68 5.96 -11.81 4.67
C PRO A 68 4.43 -11.72 4.77
N SER A 69 3.82 -12.51 5.67
CA SER A 69 2.37 -12.58 5.72
C SER A 69 1.86 -11.18 6.00
N ASP A 70 0.91 -10.73 5.17
CA ASP A 70 0.18 -9.52 5.47
C ASP A 70 -0.46 -9.71 6.83
N LYS A 71 0.10 -9.00 7.81
CA LYS A 71 -0.29 -9.12 9.20
C LYS A 71 -0.92 -7.80 9.56
N THR A 72 -2.07 -7.88 10.22
CA THR A 72 -2.80 -6.73 10.75
C THR A 72 -2.87 -6.86 12.26
N LYS A 73 -2.58 -5.78 12.98
CA LYS A 73 -2.80 -5.66 14.42
C LYS A 73 -3.61 -4.42 14.68
N ARG A 74 -4.71 -4.56 15.41
CA ARG A 74 -5.51 -3.44 15.90
C ARG A 74 -5.10 -3.11 17.32
N PHE A 75 -5.22 -1.83 17.64
CA PHE A 75 -4.90 -1.29 18.96
C PHE A 75 -6.14 -0.62 19.53
N GLY A 76 -6.35 -0.80 20.83
CA GLY A 76 -7.29 0.01 21.59
C GLY A 76 -6.78 1.44 21.77
N GLU A 77 -7.66 2.30 22.28
CA GLU A 77 -7.31 3.69 22.60
C GLU A 77 -6.08 3.76 23.51
N ALA A 78 -5.11 4.62 23.16
CA ALA A 78 -3.86 4.83 23.88
C ALA A 78 -2.91 3.61 24.02
N GLU A 79 -3.28 2.44 23.48
CA GLU A 79 -2.45 1.23 23.52
C GLU A 79 -1.18 1.41 22.68
N CYS A 80 -1.31 2.10 21.54
CA CYS A 80 -0.20 2.46 20.68
C CYS A 80 -0.21 3.94 20.30
N ARG A 81 0.95 4.59 20.47
CA ARG A 81 1.19 5.97 20.05
C ARG A 81 2.46 6.07 19.24
N VAL A 82 2.38 6.81 18.15
CA VAL A 82 3.49 7.11 17.25
C VAL A 82 3.66 8.61 17.11
N THR A 83 4.89 9.02 16.81
CA THR A 83 5.19 10.40 16.44
C THR A 83 5.80 10.40 15.05
N PRO A 84 5.03 10.68 14.00
CA PRO A 84 5.58 10.88 12.66
C PRO A 84 6.63 11.99 12.68
N LYS A 85 7.67 11.89 11.86
CA LYS A 85 8.63 12.98 11.64
C LYS A 85 7.89 14.17 11.02
N ALA A 86 8.26 15.39 11.39
CA ALA A 86 7.73 16.58 10.73
C ALA A 86 8.04 16.52 9.22
N GLY A 87 7.02 16.71 8.38
CA GLY A 87 7.11 16.60 6.93
C GLY A 87 6.99 15.17 6.37
N ALA A 88 6.83 14.15 7.24
CA ALA A 88 6.55 12.77 6.82
C ALA A 88 5.27 12.72 5.96
N SER A 89 5.23 11.80 5.00
CA SER A 89 4.11 11.71 4.06
C SER A 89 2.92 10.98 4.68
N MET A 90 1.72 11.51 4.49
CA MET A 90 0.44 10.85 4.76
C MET A 90 -0.03 10.11 3.50
N TYR A 91 -0.60 8.93 3.67
CA TYR A 91 -1.15 8.12 2.58
C TYR A 91 -2.63 7.79 2.83
N ASP A 92 -3.43 7.69 1.76
CA ASP A 92 -4.85 7.29 1.81
C ASP A 92 -5.04 5.80 2.17
N GLN A 93 -4.09 4.97 1.77
CA GLN A 93 -4.00 3.55 2.11
C GLN A 93 -2.52 3.13 2.23
N PRO A 94 -2.20 1.95 2.78
CA PRO A 94 -0.86 1.41 2.71
C PRO A 94 -0.38 1.35 1.25
N HIS A 95 0.82 1.86 0.96
CA HIS A 95 1.34 2.01 -0.41
C HIS A 95 0.51 2.89 -1.37
N GLY A 96 -0.49 3.62 -0.86
CA GLY A 96 -1.39 4.44 -1.66
C GLY A 96 -0.83 5.80 -2.08
N ASN A 97 -1.74 6.68 -2.48
CA ASN A 97 -1.42 8.03 -2.90
C ASN A 97 -1.07 8.89 -1.70
N ARG A 98 -0.13 9.81 -1.93
CA ARG A 98 0.27 10.79 -0.93
C ARG A 98 -0.76 11.90 -0.85
N ILE A 99 -1.44 12.00 0.30
CA ILE A 99 -2.54 12.95 0.51
C ILE A 99 -2.15 14.15 1.38
N GLY A 100 -0.95 14.13 1.98
CA GLY A 100 -0.53 15.22 2.86
C GLY A 100 0.83 15.04 3.50
N LYS A 101 1.09 15.88 4.51
CA LYS A 101 2.28 15.84 5.36
C LYS A 101 1.89 15.92 6.83
N PHE A 102 2.55 15.13 7.67
CA PHE A 102 2.48 15.28 9.12
C PHE A 102 3.22 16.53 9.59
N ASP A 103 2.67 17.17 10.61
CA ASP A 103 3.23 18.31 11.33
C ASP A 103 4.27 17.91 12.39
N GLY A 104 4.36 16.62 12.72
CA GLY A 104 5.22 16.08 13.78
C GLY A 104 4.49 15.84 15.09
N SER A 105 3.17 16.02 15.13
CA SER A 105 2.35 15.77 16.30
C SER A 105 2.30 14.29 16.66
N ARG A 106 2.13 14.01 17.96
CA ARG A 106 1.95 12.65 18.47
C ARG A 106 0.51 12.21 18.23
N LEU A 107 0.34 10.99 17.71
CA LEU A 107 -0.94 10.44 17.31
C LEU A 107 -1.14 9.04 17.91
N ASP A 108 -2.40 8.73 18.22
CA ASP A 108 -2.82 7.36 18.55
C ASP A 108 -2.92 6.53 17.27
N VAL A 109 -2.43 5.30 17.32
CA VAL A 109 -2.51 4.32 16.24
C VAL A 109 -3.70 3.43 16.49
N TYR A 110 -4.47 3.18 15.44
CA TYR A 110 -5.65 2.32 15.49
C TYR A 110 -5.36 0.96 14.88
N GLU A 111 -4.63 0.95 13.77
CA GLU A 111 -4.29 -0.26 13.05
C GLU A 111 -2.83 -0.18 12.57
N ALA A 112 -2.12 -1.28 12.66
CA ALA A 112 -0.85 -1.47 11.97
C ALA A 112 -0.98 -2.61 10.97
N LYS A 113 -0.39 -2.40 9.79
CA LYS A 113 -0.32 -3.41 8.74
C LYS A 113 1.13 -3.60 8.34
N ARG A 114 1.61 -4.84 8.36
CA ARG A 114 2.84 -5.23 7.66
C ARG A 114 2.42 -5.73 6.29
N ILE A 115 2.89 -5.04 5.25
CA ILE A 115 2.61 -5.36 3.86
C ILE A 115 3.95 -5.40 3.12
N ASN A 116 4.26 -6.53 2.49
CA ASN A 116 5.53 -6.72 1.77
C ASN A 116 6.77 -6.34 2.62
N GLY A 117 6.78 -6.77 3.88
CA GLY A 117 7.85 -6.48 4.85
C GLY A 117 7.91 -5.05 5.39
N LYS A 118 7.06 -4.14 4.91
CA LYS A 118 6.98 -2.74 5.38
C LYS A 118 5.80 -2.57 6.32
N VAL A 119 6.02 -1.91 7.45
CA VAL A 119 4.98 -1.61 8.42
C VAL A 119 4.40 -0.23 8.16
N PHE A 120 3.07 -0.15 8.15
CA PHE A 120 2.29 1.07 8.06
C PHE A 120 1.39 1.18 9.29
N TYR A 121 1.25 2.39 9.81
CA TYR A 121 0.39 2.72 10.92
C TYR A 121 -0.76 3.62 10.45
N GLU A 122 -1.99 3.21 10.74
CA GLU A 122 -3.18 4.04 10.58
C GLU A 122 -3.36 4.92 11.81
N VAL A 123 -3.45 6.22 11.56
CA VAL A 123 -3.62 7.27 12.56
C VAL A 123 -4.75 8.20 12.13
N PHE A 124 -5.41 8.80 13.10
CA PHE A 124 -6.44 9.79 12.84
C PHE A 124 -5.85 11.19 12.95
N VAL A 125 -5.90 11.94 11.86
CA VAL A 125 -5.43 13.33 11.83
C VAL A 125 -6.63 14.28 11.87
N PRO A 126 -6.60 15.31 12.72
CA PRO A 126 -7.63 16.35 12.70
C PRO A 126 -7.61 17.02 11.33
N THR A 127 -8.70 16.90 10.58
CA THR A 127 -8.89 17.72 9.39
C THR A 127 -9.49 19.03 9.88
N GLY A 128 -8.94 20.19 9.50
CA GLY A 128 -9.41 21.50 9.96
C GLY A 128 -10.87 21.85 9.62
N THR A 129 -11.62 20.91 9.05
CA THR A 129 -12.99 21.03 8.56
C THR A 129 -13.96 20.01 9.16
N GLY A 130 -13.55 19.13 10.08
CA GLY A 130 -14.47 18.15 10.68
C GLY A 130 -13.82 16.89 11.27
N ALA A 131 -14.59 15.79 11.28
CA ALA A 131 -14.20 14.51 11.85
C ALA A 131 -12.80 14.08 11.40
N PRO A 132 -11.99 13.50 12.29
CA PRO A 132 -10.62 13.13 11.96
C PRO A 132 -10.61 12.08 10.85
N ALA A 133 -9.69 12.22 9.90
CA ALA A 133 -9.58 11.30 8.77
C ALA A 133 -8.54 10.21 9.08
N PRO A 134 -8.82 8.93 8.77
CA PRO A 134 -7.83 7.87 8.86
C PRO A 134 -6.80 8.05 7.75
N VAL A 135 -5.52 8.09 8.13
CA VAL A 135 -4.39 8.21 7.21
C VAL A 135 -3.28 7.25 7.62
N TRP A 136 -2.47 6.85 6.64
CA TRP A 136 -1.40 5.89 6.84
C TRP A 136 -0.03 6.57 6.85
N VAL A 137 0.84 6.15 7.77
CA VAL A 137 2.26 6.55 7.86
C VAL A 137 3.16 5.32 7.85
N LYS A 138 4.32 5.42 7.20
CA LYS A 138 5.32 4.33 7.21
C LYS A 138 6.08 4.30 8.52
N GLU A 139 6.38 3.11 9.04
CA GLU A 139 7.16 2.93 10.27
C GLU A 139 8.51 3.67 10.25
N GLN A 140 9.24 3.62 9.13
CA GLN A 140 10.52 4.32 8.95
C GLN A 140 10.44 5.86 9.11
N ASP A 141 9.24 6.42 8.93
CA ASP A 141 8.97 7.85 9.00
C ASP A 141 8.44 8.26 10.37
N VAL A 142 8.40 7.33 11.33
CA VAL A 142 8.06 7.57 12.73
C VAL A 142 9.34 7.71 13.55
N SER A 143 9.43 8.75 14.38
CA SER A 143 10.59 9.05 15.23
C SER A 143 10.54 8.35 16.59
N SER A 144 9.36 7.99 17.06
CA SER A 144 9.16 7.28 18.33
C SER A 144 8.02 6.27 18.22
N ILE A 145 8.32 5.02 18.57
CA ILE A 145 7.40 3.88 18.60
C ILE A 145 7.50 3.24 19.98
N LYS A 146 6.40 3.20 20.74
CA LYS A 146 6.36 2.39 21.97
C LYS A 146 6.48 0.91 21.60
N ASN A 147 7.11 0.08 22.45
CA ASN A 147 7.24 -1.36 22.19
C ASN A 147 5.90 -2.06 21.88
N ALA A 148 4.79 -1.61 22.47
CA ALA A 148 3.45 -2.13 22.18
C ALA A 148 3.05 -1.98 20.70
N CYS A 149 3.53 -0.93 20.04
CA CYS A 149 3.33 -0.61 18.63
C CYS A 149 4.22 -1.41 17.67
N ARG A 150 5.24 -2.10 18.19
CA ARG A 150 6.16 -2.86 17.33
C ARG A 150 5.44 -4.09 16.78
N PHE A 151 5.72 -4.35 15.53
CA PHE A 151 5.04 -5.30 14.67
C PHE A 151 5.99 -6.43 14.23
#